data_AF-A0AAD9YL07-F1
#
_entry.id   AF-A0AAD9YL07-F1
#
_cell.length_a   1.000
_cell.length_b   1.000
_cell.length_c   1.000
_cell.angle_alpha   90.00
_cell.angle_beta   90.00
_cell.angle_gamma   90.00
#
_symmetry.space_group_name_H-M   'P 1'
#
loop_
_entity.id
_entity.type
_entity.pdbx_description
1 polymer ?
#
loop_
_entity_poly.entity_id
_entity_poly.type
_entity_poly.pdbx_seq_one_letter_code
_entity_poly.pdbx_strand_id
1 'polypeptide(L)'
;MLATETMLPPRFRDMFRSREDNGDGTGQTSTMVRELEELLGTAVNTPWFSPIHLDSSNPEVVRNHPPKVFTYYTTLDPFRDDCLIYNKWLSELPGVESRTSVVENESHTAWVSLPRPECHSRKIKEVTLDGISWLLGVDWDRERSDLPT
;
A
#
# COMPACT_ATOMS: atom_id res chain seq x y z
N MET A 1 -1.63 2.71 -7.18
CA MET A 1 -1.42 1.52 -8.03
C MET A 1 0.06 1.17 -8.03
N LEU A 2 0.38 -0.07 -7.69
CA LEU A 2 1.71 -0.68 -7.72
C LEU A 2 1.71 -1.92 -8.63
N ALA A 3 0.55 -2.49 -8.93
CA ALA A 3 0.43 -3.66 -9.80
C ALA A 3 -0.75 -3.58 -10.78
N THR A 4 -0.55 -4.21 -11.94
CA THR A 4 -1.55 -4.50 -12.98
C THR A 4 -1.62 -6.01 -13.20
N GLU A 5 -2.73 -6.53 -13.73
CA GLU A 5 -2.87 -7.97 -13.96
C GLU A 5 -1.82 -8.50 -14.97
N THR A 6 -1.54 -7.70 -16.00
CA THR A 6 -0.64 -8.09 -17.10
C THR A 6 0.83 -8.14 -16.69
N MET A 7 1.23 -7.38 -15.68
CA MET A 7 2.63 -7.32 -15.24
C MET A 7 2.95 -8.25 -14.07
N LEU A 8 1.94 -8.82 -13.40
CA LEU A 8 2.16 -9.56 -12.16
C LEU A 8 2.93 -10.87 -12.39
N PRO A 9 4.06 -11.07 -11.67
CA PRO A 9 4.71 -12.37 -11.62
C PRO A 9 3.71 -13.47 -11.19
N PRO A 10 3.80 -14.69 -11.75
CA PRO A 10 2.85 -15.77 -11.45
C PRO A 10 2.63 -16.01 -9.95
N ARG A 11 3.68 -15.84 -9.13
CA ARG A 11 3.63 -16.02 -7.67
C ARG A 11 2.71 -15.06 -6.91
N PHE A 12 2.27 -13.96 -7.53
CA PHE A 12 1.40 -12.96 -6.90
C PHE A 12 -0.01 -12.93 -7.50
N ARG A 13 -0.31 -13.70 -8.56
CA ARG A 13 -1.60 -13.63 -9.25
C ARG A 13 -2.78 -13.98 -8.35
N ASP A 14 -2.65 -15.02 -7.53
CA ASP A 14 -3.73 -15.47 -6.65
C ASP A 14 -4.07 -14.44 -5.55
N MET A 15 -3.15 -13.53 -5.26
CA MET A 15 -3.34 -12.44 -4.29
C MET A 15 -4.10 -11.25 -4.88
N PHE A 16 -4.17 -11.09 -6.21
CA PHE A 16 -4.63 -9.86 -6.85
C PHE A 16 -6.13 -9.92 -7.16
N ARG A 17 -6.96 -9.72 -6.13
CA ARG A 17 -8.42 -9.83 -6.18
C ARG A 17 -9.15 -8.50 -5.94
N SER A 18 -8.49 -7.53 -5.31
CA SER A 18 -9.12 -6.31 -4.85
C SER A 18 -9.65 -5.42 -5.97
N ARG A 19 -9.14 -5.58 -7.19
CA ARG A 19 -9.71 -4.93 -8.38
C ARG A 19 -11.09 -5.47 -8.75
N GLU A 20 -11.35 -6.76 -8.49
CA GLU A 20 -12.67 -7.37 -8.65
C GLU A 20 -13.54 -7.11 -7.42
N ASP A 21 -13.01 -7.35 -6.22
CA ASP A 21 -13.76 -7.21 -4.97
C ASP A 21 -14.23 -5.77 -4.70
N ASN A 22 -13.37 -4.78 -5.02
CA ASN A 22 -13.52 -3.38 -4.59
C ASN A 22 -13.40 -2.38 -5.76
N GLY A 23 -13.51 -2.85 -7.01
CA GLY A 23 -13.13 -2.08 -8.21
C GLY A 23 -13.75 -0.70 -8.35
N ASP A 24 -15.00 -0.53 -7.88
CA ASP A 24 -15.76 0.72 -7.97
C ASP A 24 -16.00 1.35 -6.58
N GLY A 25 -14.92 1.43 -5.80
CA GLY A 25 -14.89 2.09 -4.49
C GLY A 25 -14.94 3.64 -4.56
N THR A 26 -14.83 4.28 -3.40
CA THR A 26 -14.94 5.73 -3.30
C THR A 26 -13.63 6.42 -3.70
N GLY A 27 -13.68 7.21 -4.78
CA GLY A 27 -12.56 8.04 -5.24
C GLY A 27 -11.71 7.42 -6.34
N GLN A 28 -11.90 6.14 -6.65
CA GLN A 28 -11.25 5.43 -7.75
C GLN A 28 -12.21 4.39 -8.33
N THR A 29 -12.27 4.30 -9.66
CA THR A 29 -13.08 3.30 -10.36
C THR A 29 -12.21 2.37 -11.19
N SER A 30 -12.74 1.19 -11.53
CA SER A 30 -12.05 0.22 -12.37
C SER A 30 -11.72 0.80 -13.75
N THR A 31 -12.57 1.69 -14.26
CA THR A 31 -12.35 2.41 -15.53
C THR A 31 -11.16 3.34 -15.44
N MET A 32 -11.06 4.16 -14.39
CA MET A 32 -9.92 5.07 -14.19
C MET A 32 -8.59 4.30 -14.10
N VAL A 33 -8.61 3.13 -13.44
CA VAL A 33 -7.44 2.26 -13.35
C VAL A 33 -7.02 1.75 -14.72
N ARG A 34 -7.95 1.22 -15.52
CA ARG A 34 -7.67 0.73 -16.88
C ARG A 34 -7.15 1.83 -17.80
N GLU A 35 -7.75 3.02 -17.78
CA GLU A 35 -7.31 4.17 -18.57
C GLU A 35 -5.87 4.59 -18.19
N LEU A 36 -5.53 4.54 -16.90
CA LEU A 36 -4.17 4.81 -16.44
C LEU A 36 -3.19 3.74 -16.93
N GLU A 37 -3.55 2.45 -16.87
CA GLU A 37 -2.72 1.35 -17.38
C GLU A 37 -2.47 1.49 -18.89
N GLU A 38 -3.50 1.82 -19.67
CA GLU A 38 -3.39 2.08 -21.11
C GLU A 38 -2.46 3.26 -21.41
N LEU A 39 -2.61 4.36 -20.65
CA LEU A 39 -1.77 5.55 -20.79
C LEU A 39 -0.29 5.26 -20.51
N LEU A 40 -0.02 4.42 -19.50
CA LEU A 40 1.34 4.03 -19.12
C LEU A 40 1.96 3.03 -20.10
N GLY A 41 1.15 2.24 -20.81
CA GLY A 41 1.62 1.31 -21.83
C GLY A 41 2.67 0.34 -21.30
N THR A 42 3.83 0.26 -21.95
CA THR A 42 4.92 -0.65 -21.52
C THR A 42 5.65 -0.19 -20.27
N ALA A 43 5.43 1.05 -19.80
CA ALA A 43 6.08 1.56 -18.59
C ALA A 43 5.70 0.74 -17.34
N VAL A 44 4.51 0.10 -17.34
CA VAL A 44 4.06 -0.78 -16.24
C VAL A 44 5.00 -1.96 -15.98
N ASN A 45 5.81 -2.35 -16.96
CA ASN A 45 6.77 -3.45 -16.84
C ASN A 45 8.17 -3.00 -16.37
N THR A 46 8.31 -1.75 -15.91
CA THR A 46 9.60 -1.20 -15.49
C THR A 46 9.72 -1.13 -13.97
N PRO A 47 10.94 -1.25 -13.41
CA PRO A 47 11.18 -1.00 -11.98
C PRO A 47 10.77 0.40 -11.50
N TRP A 48 10.68 1.37 -12.42
CA TRP A 48 10.22 2.74 -12.12
C TRP A 48 8.71 2.83 -11.91
N PHE A 49 7.95 1.91 -12.48
CA PHE A 49 6.52 1.79 -12.18
C PHE A 49 6.29 0.97 -10.91
N SER A 50 7.01 -0.14 -10.74
CA SER A 50 6.82 -1.01 -9.58
C SER A 50 8.09 -1.73 -9.14
N PRO A 51 8.39 -1.75 -7.82
CA PRO A 51 9.56 -2.45 -7.30
C PRO A 51 9.47 -3.97 -7.46
N ILE A 52 8.30 -4.55 -7.75
CA ILE A 52 8.17 -6.01 -7.93
C ILE A 52 8.92 -6.54 -9.16
N HIS A 53 9.31 -5.64 -10.08
CA HIS A 53 10.15 -5.95 -11.24
C HIS A 53 11.64 -5.95 -10.90
N LEU A 54 12.03 -5.52 -9.69
CA LEU A 54 13.40 -5.68 -9.20
C LEU A 54 13.63 -7.14 -8.80
N ASP A 55 14.82 -7.64 -9.14
CA ASP A 55 15.31 -8.93 -8.67
C ASP A 55 15.64 -8.83 -7.18
N SER A 56 14.79 -9.42 -6.33
CA SER A 56 14.98 -9.44 -4.87
C SER A 56 16.20 -10.24 -4.43
N SER A 57 16.79 -11.07 -5.32
CA SER A 57 18.04 -11.77 -5.06
C SER A 57 19.28 -10.94 -5.35
N ASN A 58 19.15 -9.80 -6.03
CA ASN A 58 20.26 -8.91 -6.34
C ASN A 58 20.77 -8.21 -5.06
N PRO A 59 22.04 -8.43 -4.65
CA PRO A 59 22.59 -7.82 -3.43
C PRO A 59 22.58 -6.29 -3.44
N GLU A 60 22.63 -5.67 -4.62
CA GLU A 60 22.56 -4.22 -4.79
C GLU A 60 21.18 -3.67 -4.42
N VAL A 61 20.11 -4.42 -4.71
CA VAL A 61 18.75 -4.04 -4.33
C VAL A 61 18.63 -4.06 -2.82
N VAL A 62 19.06 -5.15 -2.19
CA VAL A 62 19.02 -5.32 -0.73
C VAL A 62 19.84 -4.23 -0.02
N ARG A 63 21.07 -3.98 -0.48
CA ARG A 63 21.96 -3.00 0.15
C ARG A 63 21.42 -1.57 0.12
N ASN A 64 20.71 -1.20 -0.94
CA ASN A 64 20.18 0.15 -1.11
C ASN A 64 18.72 0.29 -0.64
N HIS A 65 18.08 -0.78 -0.18
CA HIS A 65 16.71 -0.74 0.30
C HIS A 65 16.64 -0.26 1.77
N PRO A 66 15.61 0.50 2.16
CA PRO A 66 15.38 0.83 3.57
C PRO A 66 15.25 -0.43 4.44
N PRO A 67 15.86 -0.47 5.64
CA PRO A 67 15.81 -1.66 6.49
C PRO A 67 14.43 -1.87 7.15
N LYS A 68 13.60 -0.83 7.24
CA LYS A 68 12.26 -0.89 7.83
C LYS A 68 11.24 -0.23 6.90
N VAL A 69 10.14 -0.91 6.64
CA VAL A 69 9.02 -0.39 5.84
C VAL A 69 7.71 -0.60 6.57
N PHE A 70 6.95 0.47 6.75
CA PHE A 70 5.58 0.42 7.23
C PHE A 70 4.61 0.70 6.07
N THR A 71 3.59 -0.14 5.94
CA THR A 71 2.48 0.07 5.02
C THR A 71 1.16 -0.10 5.75
N TYR A 72 0.10 0.50 5.21
CA TYR A 72 -1.25 0.13 5.61
C TYR A 72 -2.16 0.21 4.40
N TYR A 73 -3.26 -0.53 4.48
CA TYR A 73 -4.30 -0.56 3.46
C TYR A 73 -5.67 -0.48 4.12
N THR A 74 -6.69 -0.17 3.33
CA THR A 74 -8.07 -0.22 3.78
C THR A 74 -8.80 -1.39 3.12
N THR A 75 -9.78 -1.99 3.80
CA THR A 75 -10.40 -3.25 3.31
C THR A 75 -11.22 -3.05 2.03
N LEU A 76 -11.74 -1.85 1.79
CA LEU A 76 -12.52 -1.49 0.60
C LEU A 76 -11.69 -0.71 -0.44
N ASP A 77 -10.36 -0.71 -0.31
CA ASP A 77 -9.47 -0.12 -1.30
C ASP A 77 -9.39 -1.04 -2.54
N PRO A 78 -9.66 -0.56 -3.77
CA PRO A 78 -9.31 -1.30 -4.97
C PRO A 78 -7.83 -1.69 -5.00
N PHE A 79 -6.94 -0.90 -4.39
CA PHE A 79 -5.49 -1.12 -4.24
C PHE A 79 -5.06 -1.91 -2.99
N ARG A 80 -6.00 -2.54 -2.28
CA ARG A 80 -5.70 -3.39 -1.11
C ARG A 80 -4.56 -4.38 -1.39
N ASP A 81 -4.66 -5.11 -2.50
CA ASP A 81 -3.75 -6.21 -2.78
C ASP A 81 -2.38 -5.72 -3.28
N ASP A 82 -2.28 -4.50 -3.79
CA ASP A 82 -0.99 -3.85 -4.09
C ASP A 82 -0.11 -3.75 -2.83
N CYS A 83 -0.71 -3.38 -1.69
CA CYS A 83 -0.03 -3.32 -0.41
C CYS A 83 0.39 -4.73 0.06
N LEU A 84 -0.49 -5.72 -0.09
CA LEU A 84 -0.21 -7.10 0.32
C LEU A 84 0.90 -7.73 -0.52
N ILE A 85 0.86 -7.51 -1.84
CA ILE A 85 1.88 -7.97 -2.79
C ILE A 85 3.22 -7.29 -2.50
N TYR A 86 3.23 -5.98 -2.26
CA TYR A 86 4.46 -5.29 -1.91
C TYR A 86 5.04 -5.81 -0.59
N ASN A 87 4.20 -6.04 0.43
CA ASN A 87 4.65 -6.63 1.68
C ASN A 87 5.20 -8.06 1.51
N LYS A 88 4.60 -8.85 0.61
CA LYS A 88 5.13 -10.16 0.26
C LYS A 88 6.48 -10.06 -0.44
N TRP A 89 6.64 -9.13 -1.38
CA TRP A 89 7.93 -8.86 -2.04
C TRP A 89 9.00 -8.38 -1.05
N LEU A 90 8.65 -7.50 -0.09
CA LEU A 90 9.56 -7.07 0.97
C LEU A 90 10.05 -8.24 1.83
N SER A 91 9.19 -9.23 2.10
CA SER A 91 9.58 -10.44 2.85
C SER A 91 10.61 -11.31 2.12
N GLU A 92 10.81 -11.09 0.82
CA GLU A 92 11.85 -11.76 0.02
C GLU A 92 13.22 -11.08 0.17
N LEU A 93 13.29 -9.85 0.70
CA LEU A 93 14.53 -9.10 0.88
C LEU A 93 15.21 -9.40 2.23
N PRO A 94 16.43 -9.96 2.25
CA PRO A 94 17.15 -10.23 3.49
C PRO A 94 17.40 -8.96 4.31
N GLY A 95 17.07 -9.01 5.61
CA GLY A 95 17.33 -7.90 6.53
C GLY A 95 16.35 -6.73 6.44
N VAL A 96 15.31 -6.83 5.62
CA VAL A 96 14.22 -5.85 5.59
C VAL A 96 13.10 -6.29 6.53
N GLU A 97 12.79 -5.45 7.51
CA GLU A 97 11.62 -5.60 8.37
C GLU A 97 10.43 -4.86 7.76
N SER A 98 9.31 -5.55 7.60
CA SER A 98 8.08 -4.93 7.14
C SER A 98 6.94 -5.11 8.15
N ARG A 99 6.12 -4.07 8.29
CA ARG A 99 4.88 -4.11 9.07
C ARG A 99 3.75 -3.57 8.22
N THR A 100 2.65 -4.31 8.18
CA THR A 100 1.42 -3.89 7.51
C THR A 100 0.27 -3.84 8.50
N SER A 101 -0.49 -2.75 8.46
CA SER A 101 -1.72 -2.58 9.23
C SER A 101 -2.94 -2.48 8.31
N VAL A 102 -4.11 -2.86 8.83
CA VAL A 102 -5.38 -2.80 8.10
C VAL A 102 -6.31 -1.78 8.76
N VAL A 103 -6.97 -0.98 7.92
CA VAL A 103 -8.10 -0.13 8.33
C VAL A 103 -9.38 -0.70 7.74
N GLU A 104 -10.18 -1.35 8.59
CA GLU A 104 -11.44 -1.96 8.14
C GLU A 104 -12.51 -0.92 7.79
N ASN A 105 -13.34 -1.28 6.82
CA ASN A 105 -14.52 -0.56 6.32
C ASN A 105 -14.23 0.83 5.73
N GLU A 106 -13.00 1.06 5.31
CA GLU A 106 -12.57 2.30 4.68
C GLU A 106 -12.17 2.07 3.23
N SER A 107 -12.30 3.10 2.37
CA SER A 107 -11.91 3.07 0.96
C SER A 107 -10.57 3.78 0.72
N HIS A 108 -10.10 3.78 -0.53
CA HIS A 108 -8.78 4.28 -0.92
C HIS A 108 -8.47 5.68 -0.40
N THR A 109 -9.47 6.56 -0.40
CA THR A 109 -9.29 7.97 -0.04
C THR A 109 -9.36 8.24 1.45
N ALA A 110 -9.55 7.23 2.31
CA ALA A 110 -9.75 7.48 3.74
C ALA A 110 -8.52 8.08 4.45
N TRP A 111 -7.31 8.03 3.90
CA TRP A 111 -6.13 8.62 4.54
C TRP A 111 -5.80 10.05 4.06
N VAL A 112 -6.53 10.59 3.09
CA VAL A 112 -6.22 11.91 2.50
C VAL A 112 -6.82 13.04 3.34
N SER A 113 -6.36 14.28 3.18
CA SER A 113 -6.92 15.45 3.89
C SER A 113 -8.10 16.10 3.16
N LEU A 114 -9.00 15.29 2.59
CA LEU A 114 -10.24 15.81 2.02
C LEU A 114 -11.21 16.13 3.16
N PRO A 115 -12.11 17.14 3.02
CA PRO A 115 -13.08 17.49 4.05
C PRO A 115 -14.20 16.45 4.13
N ARG A 116 -13.85 15.21 4.49
CA ARG A 116 -14.75 14.07 4.60
C ARG A 116 -14.58 13.41 5.97
N PRO A 117 -15.66 13.05 6.69
CA PRO A 117 -15.57 12.53 8.05
C PRO A 117 -14.65 11.31 8.21
N GLU A 118 -14.65 10.39 7.24
CA GLU A 118 -13.81 9.19 7.24
C GLU A 118 -12.31 9.53 7.31
N CYS A 119 -11.90 10.57 6.59
CA CYS A 119 -10.52 11.09 6.51
C CYS A 119 -9.97 11.58 7.84
N HIS A 120 -10.87 11.98 8.73
CA HIS A 120 -10.58 12.60 10.00
C HIS A 120 -10.89 11.67 11.17
N SER A 121 -11.15 10.39 10.91
CA SER A 121 -11.46 9.40 11.95
C SER A 121 -10.26 9.17 12.87
N ARG A 122 -10.55 8.91 14.15
CA ARG A 122 -9.51 8.57 15.14
C ARG A 122 -8.75 7.30 14.74
N LYS A 123 -9.46 6.31 14.17
CA LYS A 123 -8.90 5.03 13.73
C LYS A 123 -7.73 5.20 12.75
N ILE A 124 -7.89 6.07 11.74
CA ILE A 124 -6.84 6.29 10.72
C ILE A 124 -5.62 6.98 11.33
N LYS A 125 -5.85 7.91 12.25
CA LYS A 125 -4.79 8.62 12.98
C LYS A 125 -4.01 7.66 13.88
N GLU A 126 -4.70 6.82 14.63
CA GLU A 126 -4.10 5.81 15.50
C GLU A 126 -3.26 4.80 14.72
N VAL A 127 -3.79 4.25 13.62
CA VAL A 127 -3.05 3.31 12.75
C VAL A 127 -1.82 3.97 12.14
N THR A 128 -1.93 5.23 11.70
CA THR A 128 -0.79 5.99 11.17
C THR A 128 0.26 6.23 12.25
N LEU A 129 -0.15 6.70 13.42
CA LEU A 129 0.77 6.98 14.53
C LEU A 129 1.44 5.71 15.05
N ASP A 130 0.71 4.59 15.16
CA ASP A 130 1.28 3.28 15.52
C ASP A 130 2.34 2.82 14.53
N GLY A 131 2.07 3.00 13.23
CA GLY A 131 3.01 2.67 12.17
C GLY A 131 4.27 3.51 12.16
N ILE A 132 4.12 4.84 12.26
CA ILE A 132 5.24 5.78 12.31
C ILE A 132 6.07 5.58 13.60
N SER A 133 5.40 5.37 14.73
CA SER A 133 6.05 5.05 16.01
C SER A 133 6.89 3.79 15.92
N TRP A 134 6.33 2.72 15.34
CA TRP A 134 7.09 1.51 15.06
C TRP A 134 8.26 1.76 14.11
N LEU A 135 8.06 2.52 13.03
CA LEU A 135 9.10 2.81 12.04
C LEU A 135 10.29 3.52 12.70
N LEU A 136 10.01 4.56 13.48
CA LEU A 136 11.01 5.41 14.13
C LEU A 136 11.55 4.83 15.45
N GLY A 137 10.92 3.79 16.01
CA GLY A 137 11.32 3.22 17.31
C GLY A 137 11.03 4.16 18.48
N VAL A 138 9.96 4.94 18.39
CA VAL A 138 9.49 5.86 19.44
C VAL A 138 8.06 5.49 19.83
N ASP A 139 7.65 5.82 21.05
CA ASP A 139 6.25 5.69 21.47
C ASP A 139 5.49 7.00 21.26
N TRP A 140 4.16 6.89 21.14
CA TRP A 140 3.26 8.04 21.09
C TRP A 140 2.15 7.90 22.13
N ASP A 141 1.61 9.04 22.59
CA ASP A 141 0.57 9.07 23.61
C ASP A 141 -0.81 8.68 23.04
N ARG A 142 -1.20 7.42 23.27
CA ARG A 142 -2.47 6.85 22.80
C ARG A 142 -3.70 7.45 23.47
N GLU A 143 -3.55 8.01 24.67
CA GLU A 143 -4.64 8.63 25.43
C GLU A 143 -4.89 10.09 25.01
N ARG A 144 -4.05 10.62 24.10
CA ARG A 144 -4.18 11.96 23.57
C ARG A 144 -5.58 12.17 22.95
N SER A 145 -6.30 13.16 23.47
CA SER A 145 -7.67 13.47 23.04
C SER A 145 -7.72 14.47 21.89
N ASP A 146 -6.68 15.29 21.71
CA ASP A 146 -6.59 16.39 20.75
C ASP A 146 -5.86 16.01 19.44
N LEU A 147 -6.10 14.80 18.92
CA LEU A 147 -5.57 14.43 17.61
C LEU A 147 -6.10 15.43 16.54
N PRO A 148 -5.24 16.00 15.67
CA PRO A 148 -5.66 17.01 14.69
C PRO A 148 -6.87 16.53 13.92
N THR A 149 -7.92 17.35 13.81
CA THR A 149 -9.14 17.00 13.06
C THR A 149 -8.81 16.82 11.60
#